data_AF-A0A329WSN0-F1
#
_entry.id   AF-A0A329WSN0-F1
#
_cell.length_a   1.000
_cell.length_b   1.000
_cell.length_c   1.000
_cell.angle_alpha   90.00
_cell.angle_beta   90.00
_cell.angle_gamma   90.00
#
_symmetry.space_group_name_H-M   'P 1'
#
loop_
_entity.id
_entity.type
_entity.pdbx_description
1 polymer ?
#
loop_
_entity_poly.entity_id
_entity_poly.type
_entity_poly.pdbx_seq_one_letter_code
_entity_poly.pdbx_strand_id
1 'polypeptide(L)'
;MNVKKIEILDAIKNEAMESLYPLKMGGNINDDSFFKLVSLVEESTRLYKNDDLIPKTLLSEIYLLSVGISSENHIRYNKKLDEISIRLMDCFNMIISGKSVDDIEAESDEPRII
;
A
#
# COMPACT_ATOMS: atom_id res chain seq x y z
N MET A 1 -1.54 8.29 -10.95
CA MET A 1 -1.85 9.60 -10.32
C MET A 1 -0.55 10.39 -10.28
N ASN A 2 -0.48 11.68 -10.61
CA ASN A 2 0.83 12.36 -10.72
C ASN A 2 1.30 12.92 -9.37
N VAL A 3 1.88 12.07 -8.51
CA VAL A 3 2.46 12.45 -7.21
C VAL A 3 3.98 12.36 -7.31
N LYS A 4 4.69 13.36 -6.77
CA LYS A 4 6.15 13.33 -6.76
C LYS A 4 6.63 12.31 -5.74
N LYS A 5 7.72 11.61 -6.08
CA LYS A 5 8.36 10.61 -5.21
C LYS A 5 8.71 11.09 -3.81
N ILE A 6 9.10 12.36 -3.66
CA ILE A 6 9.41 12.96 -2.36
C ILE A 6 8.15 13.18 -1.48
N GLU A 7 6.98 13.26 -2.10
CA GLU A 7 5.70 13.57 -1.44
C GLU A 7 4.85 12.31 -1.20
N ILE A 8 5.21 11.16 -1.81
CA ILE A 8 4.36 9.96 -1.80
C ILE A 8 4.12 9.40 -0.40
N LEU A 9 5.13 9.43 0.47
CA LEU A 9 5.01 8.96 1.85
C LEU A 9 4.00 9.82 2.64
N ASP A 10 4.11 11.14 2.51
CA ASP A 10 3.21 12.06 3.22
C ASP A 10 1.79 11.95 2.67
N ALA A 11 1.63 11.78 1.36
CA ALA A 11 0.33 11.53 0.74
C ALA A 11 -0.32 10.23 1.25
N ILE A 12 0.44 9.14 1.34
CA ILE A 12 -0.04 7.86 1.92
C ILE A 12 -0.47 8.05 3.38
N LYS A 13 0.35 8.72 4.19
CA LYS A 13 0.02 8.99 5.60
C LYS A 13 -1.24 9.82 5.77
N ASN A 14 -1.40 10.87 4.95
CA ASN A 14 -2.60 11.70 4.99
C ASN A 14 -3.84 10.89 4.62
N GLU A 15 -3.77 10.07 3.57
CA GLU A 15 -4.92 9.25 3.18
C GLU A 15 -5.20 8.13 4.19
N ALA A 16 -4.18 7.60 4.88
CA ALA A 16 -4.35 6.67 5.99
C ALA A 16 -5.13 7.28 7.17
N MET A 17 -4.93 8.58 7.43
CA MET A 17 -5.69 9.31 8.44
C MET A 17 -7.16 9.49 8.06
N GLU A 18 -7.49 9.51 6.77
CA GLU A 18 -8.86 9.65 6.26
C GLU A 18 -9.58 8.29 6.07
N SER A 19 -8.81 7.18 6.03
CA SER A 19 -9.31 5.83 5.77
C SER A 19 -9.24 4.91 6.99
N LEU A 20 -8.03 4.49 7.38
CA LEU A 20 -7.82 3.51 8.44
C LEU A 20 -8.11 4.08 9.84
N TYR A 21 -7.76 5.35 10.09
CA TYR A 21 -7.96 5.93 11.42
C TYR A 21 -9.44 6.03 11.84
N PRO A 22 -10.38 6.49 10.98
CA PRO A 22 -11.81 6.41 11.26
C PRO A 22 -12.29 4.98 11.53
N LEU A 23 -11.76 4.00 10.78
CA LEU A 23 -12.11 2.60 10.96
C LEU A 23 -11.76 2.09 12.37
N LYS A 24 -10.55 2.43 12.85
CA LYS A 24 -10.04 2.12 14.20
C LYS A 24 -10.88 2.75 15.32
N MET A 25 -11.51 3.89 15.03
CA MET A 25 -12.38 4.60 15.97
C MET A 25 -13.84 4.10 15.96
N GLY A 26 -14.10 2.95 15.33
CA GLY A 26 -15.46 2.39 15.22
C GLY A 26 -16.31 3.07 14.14
N GLY A 27 -15.71 3.88 13.27
CA GLY A 27 -16.38 4.52 12.14
C GLY A 27 -16.80 3.55 11.04
N ASN A 28 -17.40 4.10 9.99
CA ASN A 28 -17.78 3.37 8.78
C ASN A 28 -16.63 3.31 7.78
N ILE A 29 -16.68 2.32 6.89
CA ILE A 29 -15.73 2.20 5.78
C ILE A 29 -16.00 3.35 4.79
N ASN A 30 -14.96 4.13 4.49
CA ASN A 30 -15.00 5.17 3.46
C ASN A 30 -14.32 4.65 2.19
N ASP A 31 -15.14 4.18 1.26
CA ASP A 31 -14.71 3.55 0.03
C ASP A 31 -13.79 4.43 -0.82
N ASP A 32 -14.08 5.73 -0.92
CA ASP A 32 -13.29 6.67 -1.72
C ASP A 32 -11.90 6.85 -1.13
N SER A 33 -11.80 6.93 0.20
CA SER A 33 -10.51 7.09 0.89
C SER A 33 -9.64 5.84 0.73
N PHE A 34 -10.23 4.64 0.83
CA PHE A 34 -9.50 3.40 0.61
C PHE A 34 -9.07 3.23 -0.85
N PHE A 35 -9.90 3.63 -1.81
CA PHE A 35 -9.53 3.61 -3.22
C PHE A 35 -8.33 4.53 -3.51
N LYS A 36 -8.34 5.74 -2.95
CA LYS A 36 -7.20 6.67 -3.05
C LYS A 36 -5.96 6.11 -2.38
N LEU A 37 -6.09 5.48 -1.21
CA LEU A 37 -4.98 4.87 -0.50
C LEU A 37 -4.32 3.78 -1.34
N VAL A 38 -5.12 2.87 -1.93
CA VAL A 38 -4.62 1.84 -2.84
C VAL A 38 -3.91 2.50 -4.03
N SER A 39 -4.54 3.49 -4.67
CA SER A 39 -3.94 4.19 -5.82
C SER A 39 -2.59 4.85 -5.50
N LEU A 40 -2.44 5.44 -4.31
CA LEU A 40 -1.18 6.01 -3.82
C LEU A 40 -0.11 4.94 -3.62
N VAL A 41 -0.47 3.80 -3.03
CA VAL A 41 0.47 2.71 -2.81
C VAL A 41 0.87 2.05 -4.13
N GLU A 42 -0.06 1.87 -5.06
CA GLU A 42 0.26 1.41 -6.42
C GLU A 42 1.21 2.37 -7.15
N GLU A 43 0.99 3.69 -7.04
CA GLU A 43 1.88 4.70 -7.59
C GLU A 43 3.29 4.60 -6.99
N SER A 44 3.41 4.24 -5.72
CA SER A 44 4.72 4.01 -5.11
C SER A 44 5.48 2.85 -5.76
N THR A 45 4.80 1.79 -6.23
CA THR A 45 5.46 0.71 -7.00
C THR A 45 6.08 1.23 -8.29
N ARG A 46 5.41 2.16 -9.00
CA ARG A 46 5.91 2.79 -10.22
C ARG A 46 7.12 3.67 -9.94
N LEU A 47 7.03 4.50 -8.89
CA LEU A 47 8.05 5.50 -8.55
C LEU A 47 9.37 4.88 -8.04
N TYR A 48 9.31 3.69 -7.46
CA TYR A 48 10.48 2.99 -6.89
C TYR A 48 10.91 1.75 -7.68
N LYS A 49 10.30 1.45 -8.83
CA LYS A 49 10.61 0.25 -9.64
C LYS A 49 12.11 0.10 -9.94
N ASN A 50 12.75 1.18 -10.36
CA ASN A 50 14.15 1.18 -10.81
C ASN A 50 15.12 1.72 -9.75
N ASP A 51 14.70 1.78 -8.50
CA ASP A 51 15.49 2.35 -7.42
C ASP A 51 16.28 1.28 -6.67
N ASP A 52 17.58 1.50 -6.54
CA ASP A 52 18.45 0.65 -5.72
C ASP A 52 18.25 0.90 -4.21
N LEU A 53 17.70 2.06 -3.83
CA LEU A 53 17.54 2.47 -2.44
C LEU A 53 16.10 2.88 -2.14
N ILE A 54 15.41 2.05 -1.37
CA ILE A 54 14.01 2.27 -1.00
C ILE A 54 13.95 2.80 0.44
N PRO A 55 13.25 3.91 0.70
CA PRO A 55 13.08 4.43 2.06
C PRO A 55 12.39 3.41 2.96
N LYS A 56 13.08 2.95 4.02
CA LYS A 56 12.51 2.01 5.00
C LYS A 56 11.21 2.52 5.64
N THR A 57 11.08 3.83 5.78
CA THR A 57 9.87 4.49 6.30
C THR A 57 8.67 4.30 5.39
N LEU A 58 8.85 4.32 4.07
CA LEU A 58 7.78 4.04 3.11
C LEU A 58 7.34 2.57 3.20
N LEU A 59 8.29 1.65 3.17
CA LEU A 59 8.02 0.22 3.30
C LEU A 59 7.28 -0.10 4.61
N SER A 60 7.75 0.49 5.72
CA SER A 60 7.11 0.30 7.03
C SER A 60 5.69 0.83 7.05
N GLU A 61 5.43 1.99 6.45
CA GLU A 61 4.08 2.56 6.38
C GLU A 61 3.13 1.65 5.61
N ILE A 62 3.51 1.21 4.39
CA ILE A 62 2.67 0.33 3.56
C ILE A 62 2.37 -0.98 4.28
N TYR A 63 3.39 -1.59 4.90
CA TYR A 63 3.23 -2.83 5.68
C TYR A 63 2.27 -2.64 6.85
N LEU A 64 2.46 -1.58 7.66
CA LEU A 64 1.60 -1.29 8.82
C LEU A 64 0.17 -0.98 8.42
N LEU A 65 -0.05 -0.35 7.26
CA LEU A 65 -1.39 -0.11 6.72
C LEU A 65 -2.06 -1.42 6.33
N SER A 66 -1.38 -2.29 5.59
CA SER A 66 -1.91 -3.60 5.20
C SER A 66 -2.32 -4.42 6.43
N VAL A 67 -1.39 -4.59 7.39
CA VAL A 67 -1.65 -5.35 8.63
C VAL A 67 -2.72 -4.67 9.48
N GLY A 68 -2.72 -3.34 9.56
CA GLY A 68 -3.72 -2.57 10.28
C GLY A 68 -5.12 -2.78 9.74
N ILE A 69 -5.29 -2.72 8.42
CA ILE A 69 -6.58 -2.96 7.75
C ILE A 69 -7.03 -4.41 7.98
N SER A 70 -6.14 -5.39 7.81
CA SER A 70 -6.44 -6.79 8.06
C SER A 70 -6.90 -7.03 9.51
N SER A 71 -6.21 -6.41 10.47
CA SER A 71 -6.54 -6.51 11.89
C SER A 71 -7.92 -5.92 12.22
N GLU A 72 -8.22 -4.72 11.70
CA GLU A 72 -9.56 -4.11 11.87
C GLU A 72 -10.66 -4.92 11.18
N ASN A 73 -10.33 -5.60 10.07
CA ASN A 73 -11.28 -6.42 9.34
C ASN A 73 -11.60 -7.74 10.04
N HIS A 74 -10.76 -8.22 10.96
CA HIS A 74 -10.96 -9.49 11.67
C HIS A 74 -12.30 -9.54 12.42
N ILE A 75 -12.80 -8.38 12.86
CA ILE A 75 -14.08 -8.25 13.57
C ILE A 75 -15.24 -7.95 12.61
N ARG A 76 -14.96 -7.29 11.48
CA ARG A 76 -15.97 -6.78 10.54
C ARG A 76 -16.34 -7.76 9.43
N TYR A 77 -15.47 -8.72 9.12
CA TYR A 77 -15.66 -9.72 8.07
C TYR A 77 -16.04 -9.09 6.71
N ASN A 78 -15.41 -7.97 6.36
CA ASN A 78 -15.68 -7.23 5.13
C ASN A 78 -14.71 -7.67 4.02
N LYS A 79 -15.26 -8.23 2.94
CA LYS A 79 -14.47 -8.72 1.79
C LYS A 79 -13.59 -7.63 1.14
N LYS A 80 -14.07 -6.38 1.12
CA LYS A 80 -13.35 -5.28 0.48
C LYS A 80 -12.11 -4.88 1.28
N LEU A 81 -12.21 -4.83 2.61
CA LEU A 81 -11.05 -4.57 3.46
C LEU A 81 -10.00 -5.70 3.35
N ASP A 82 -10.46 -6.95 3.18
CA ASP A 82 -9.58 -8.09 2.93
C ASP A 82 -8.79 -7.89 1.62
N GLU A 83 -9.51 -7.62 0.52
CA GLU A 83 -8.92 -7.34 -0.80
C GLU A 83 -7.95 -6.16 -0.78
N ILE A 84 -8.29 -5.07 -0.07
CA ILE A 84 -7.41 -3.91 0.11
C ILE A 84 -6.14 -4.30 0.86
N SER A 85 -6.26 -5.04 1.98
CA SER A 85 -5.10 -5.43 2.78
C SER A 85 -4.12 -6.30 1.98
N ILE A 86 -4.64 -7.25 1.21
CA ILE A 86 -3.87 -8.11 0.31
C ILE A 86 -3.18 -7.25 -0.75
N ARG A 87 -3.93 -6.35 -1.41
CA ARG A 87 -3.38 -5.50 -2.47
C ARG A 87 -2.25 -4.59 -1.98
N LEU A 88 -2.36 -4.03 -0.78
CA LEU A 88 -1.29 -3.24 -0.17
C LEU A 88 -0.04 -4.08 0.10
N MET A 89 -0.22 -5.32 0.59
CA MET A 89 0.89 -6.25 0.82
C MET A 89 1.57 -6.66 -0.50
N ASP A 90 0.79 -6.89 -1.55
CA ASP A 90 1.32 -7.18 -2.89
C ASP A 90 2.18 -6.03 -3.39
N CYS A 91 1.70 -4.79 -3.25
CA CYS A 91 2.48 -3.61 -3.62
C CYS A 91 3.77 -3.49 -2.80
N PHE A 92 3.74 -3.77 -1.50
CA PHE A 92 4.94 -3.83 -0.66
C PHE A 92 5.96 -4.84 -1.21
N ASN A 93 5.51 -6.04 -1.56
CA ASN A 93 6.37 -7.08 -2.12
C ASN A 93 6.89 -6.69 -3.51
N MET A 94 6.07 -6.04 -4.34
CA MET A 94 6.49 -5.51 -5.65
C MET A 94 7.61 -4.48 -5.50
N ILE A 95 7.46 -3.51 -4.59
CA ILE A 95 8.48 -2.49 -4.33
C ILE A 95 9.81 -3.14 -3.95
N ILE A 96 9.80 -4.11 -3.03
CA ILE A 96 11.02 -4.85 -2.63
C ILE A 96 11.63 -5.62 -3.80
N SER A 97 10.79 -6.15 -4.68
CA SER A 97 11.23 -6.95 -5.83
C SER A 97 11.63 -6.10 -7.05
N GLY A 98 11.56 -4.77 -6.95
CA GLY A 98 11.81 -3.87 -8.09
C GLY A 98 10.76 -4.01 -9.20
N LYS A 99 9.52 -4.37 -8.83
CA LYS A 99 8.37 -4.52 -9.72
C LYS A 99 7.38 -3.37 -9.56
N SER A 100 6.60 -3.15 -10.61
CA SER A 100 5.45 -2.24 -10.64
C SER A 100 4.16 -3.00 -10.88
N VAL A 101 3.03 -2.43 -10.46
CA VAL A 101 1.69 -2.90 -10.82
C VAL A 101 1.41 -2.93 -12.33
N ASP A 102 2.23 -2.22 -13.12
CA ASP A 102 2.13 -2.21 -14.58
C ASP A 102 2.99 -3.32 -15.24
N ASP A 103 3.77 -4.07 -14.45
CA ASP A 103 4.60 -5.14 -14.98
C ASP A 103 3.76 -6.34 -15.37
N ILE A 104 3.97 -6.82 -16.59
CA ILE A 104 3.42 -8.10 -17.05
C ILE A 104 4.18 -9.18 -16.27
N GLU A 105 3.49 -10.00 -15.49
CA GLU A 105 4.12 -11.11 -14.75
C GLU A 105 4.92 -11.99 -15.72
N ALA A 106 6.25 -11.88 -15.67
CA ALA A 106 7.14 -12.89 -16.20
C ALA A 106 7.46 -13.86 -15.06
N GLU A 107 7.26 -15.15 -15.30
CA GLU A 107 7.51 -16.27 -14.39
C GLU A 107 9.01 -16.42 -14.06
N SER A 108 9.62 -15.50 -13.32
CA SER A 108 10.85 -15.72 -12.53
C SER A 108 11.40 -14.39 -12.05
N ASP A 109 11.20 -14.06 -10.77
CA ASP A 109 12.03 -13.04 -10.13
C ASP A 109 12.33 -13.45 -8.69
N GLU A 110 13.60 -13.75 -8.45
CA GLU A 110 14.13 -13.96 -7.11
C GLU A 110 14.20 -12.61 -6.35
N PRO A 111 14.01 -12.61 -5.02
CA PRO A 111 14.03 -11.38 -4.23
C PRO A 111 15.42 -10.70 -4.23
N ARG A 112 15.46 -9.40 -4.49
CA ARG A 112 16.66 -8.57 -4.36
C ARG A 112 16.81 -8.09 -2.91
N ILE A 113 17.32 -8.96 -2.03
CA ILE A 113 17.67 -8.60 -0.66
C ILE A 113 19.20 -8.61 -0.55
N ILE A 114 19.81 -7.46 -0.24
CA ILE A 114 21.25 -7.31 0.08
C ILE A 114 21.40 -7.22 1.60
#